data_AF-A0A093FM27-F1
#
_entry.id   AF-A0A093FM27-F1
#
_cell.length_a   1.000
_cell.length_b   1.000
_cell.length_c   1.000
_cell.angle_alpha   90.00
_cell.angle_beta   90.00
_cell.angle_gamma   90.00
#
_symmetry.space_group_name_H-M   'P 1'
#
loop_
_entity.id
_entity.type
_entity.pdbx_description
1 polymer ?
#
loop_
_entity_poly.entity_id
_entity_poly.type
_entity_poly.pdbx_seq_one_letter_code
_entity_poly.pdbx_strand_id
1 'polypeptide(L)'
;RSTDYGTTYEKLNDKVGLKTVLSYLYVSPTNKRKIMLLSDPEIESSILISSDEGATYQKYRLNFYIQSLLFHPKQEEWILAYSLDQKLYSSMDFGRKWQLMHERVTPNRFYWSVTGLDKEPDLVHMEARTADGHTHYLTCRIQECSETKRSGPFSRSIDISSLVVQDEYIFIQVTAGGRANYYVSYRRETFAQIKLPKYSLPKDMHIISTDENQVFAAVQEWNQNDTYNLYISDTRGVYFTLALENVKSSRGLEGNIIIDLYEVAGIKGIFLANRKIDDQIKTFITYNKGRDWRLLQAPDTDLRGDPVVCQLPFCSLHLHLQLSENPYTSGSISSKETAPGLLVATGNIGTELSYTDVGVFISSDGGNSWRQIFEEEYNVWFLDWGGALVAMKHTSVPIRHMWVSFDEGRSWSKYSFTSTPLFVDGSLVDPGIETQIMTVFGHFSLRSEWQLVKVDYKSIFSRRCNKDDYQTWHLHNQGEPCVMGERKIYKKRKPGAQCSLGRDYSQTVVSEPCVCGQGDFECDYGYERHSNNQCVPAFWFSPSSLSKDCSVGQSYLNSTGYRRIVSNNCTNGLQEKYMAKMEKCPRKAPRGLHILTSDGKLVTEQGHNATFIILMEE
;
A
#
# COMPACT_ATOMS: atom_id res chain seq x y z
N ARG A 1 -14.28 -1.98 -29.35
CA ARG A 1 -15.26 -2.14 -28.24
C ARG A 1 -15.89 -3.51 -28.37
N SER A 2 -16.05 -4.23 -27.27
CA SER A 2 -16.83 -5.49 -27.21
C SER A 2 -17.94 -5.31 -26.19
N THR A 3 -19.11 -5.91 -26.44
CA THR A 3 -20.26 -5.94 -25.50
C THR A 3 -20.69 -7.36 -25.16
N ASP A 4 -19.90 -8.34 -25.58
CA ASP A 4 -20.18 -9.78 -25.52
C ASP A 4 -19.00 -10.53 -24.86
N TYR A 5 -18.42 -9.89 -23.84
CA TYR A 5 -17.28 -10.39 -23.07
C TYR A 5 -16.07 -10.77 -23.92
N GLY A 6 -15.73 -9.92 -24.89
CA GLY A 6 -14.55 -10.10 -25.74
C GLY A 6 -14.69 -11.19 -26.80
N THR A 7 -15.91 -11.57 -27.20
CA THR A 7 -16.08 -12.53 -28.31
C THR A 7 -16.04 -11.85 -29.67
N THR A 8 -16.66 -10.68 -29.80
CA THR A 8 -16.53 -9.85 -31.00
C THR A 8 -16.10 -8.43 -30.65
N TYR A 9 -15.24 -7.85 -31.49
CA TYR A 9 -14.73 -6.50 -31.32
C TYR A 9 -15.14 -5.63 -32.51
N GLU A 10 -15.87 -4.56 -32.23
CA GLU A 10 -16.19 -3.51 -33.20
C GLU A 10 -15.11 -2.41 -33.14
N LYS A 11 -14.56 -2.04 -34.30
CA LYS A 11 -13.61 -0.93 -34.43
C LYS A 11 -14.38 0.39 -34.57
N LEU A 12 -14.23 1.30 -33.61
CA LEU A 12 -15.04 2.52 -33.51
C LEU A 12 -14.37 3.78 -34.10
N ASN A 13 -13.53 3.64 -35.14
CA ASN A 13 -12.76 4.74 -35.71
C ASN A 13 -13.63 5.95 -36.11
N ASP A 14 -14.79 5.69 -36.71
CA ASP A 14 -15.67 6.76 -37.21
C ASP A 14 -16.38 7.54 -36.10
N LYS A 15 -16.51 6.95 -34.90
CA LYS A 15 -17.19 7.57 -33.75
C LYS A 15 -16.27 8.50 -32.95
N VAL A 16 -14.96 8.25 -32.99
CA VAL A 16 -13.93 9.06 -32.30
C VAL A 16 -13.32 10.11 -33.24
N GLY A 17 -13.33 9.82 -34.55
CA GLY A 17 -12.77 10.66 -35.60
C GLY A 17 -11.45 10.09 -36.13
N LEU A 18 -11.38 9.86 -37.44
CA LEU A 18 -10.28 9.16 -38.12
C LEU A 18 -8.87 9.77 -37.93
N LYS A 19 -8.77 11.04 -37.52
CA LYS A 19 -7.51 11.76 -37.32
C LYS A 19 -7.14 11.97 -35.85
N THR A 20 -7.98 11.53 -34.92
CA THR A 20 -7.72 11.71 -33.49
C THR A 20 -6.85 10.56 -32.98
N VAL A 21 -5.62 10.90 -32.56
CA VAL A 21 -4.75 9.98 -31.83
C VAL A 21 -5.12 10.08 -30.35
N LEU A 22 -5.25 8.93 -29.69
CA LEU A 22 -5.60 8.85 -28.27
C LEU A 22 -4.35 8.57 -27.44
N SER A 23 -4.23 9.25 -26.30
CA SER A 23 -3.12 9.08 -25.37
C SER A 23 -3.52 8.19 -24.19
N TYR A 24 -4.65 8.52 -23.54
CA TYR A 24 -5.11 7.83 -22.33
C TYR A 24 -6.60 7.52 -22.36
N LEU A 25 -6.97 6.41 -21.71
CA LEU A 25 -8.36 6.02 -21.44
C LEU A 25 -8.56 5.95 -19.92
N TYR A 26 -9.56 6.69 -19.45
CA TYR A 26 -9.98 6.66 -18.05
C TYR A 26 -11.40 6.11 -17.94
N VAL A 27 -11.59 5.18 -17.02
CA VAL A 27 -12.92 4.68 -16.63
C VAL A 27 -13.24 5.27 -15.27
N SER A 28 -14.45 5.82 -15.10
CA SER A 28 -14.84 6.39 -13.82
C SER A 28 -14.77 5.33 -12.71
N PRO A 29 -14.19 5.64 -11.54
CA PRO A 29 -14.11 4.70 -10.44
C PRO A 29 -15.50 4.34 -9.89
N THR A 30 -16.44 5.30 -9.88
CA THR A 30 -17.78 5.19 -9.30
C THR A 30 -18.83 4.71 -10.28
N ASN A 31 -18.69 5.06 -11.56
CA ASN A 31 -19.64 4.66 -12.61
C ASN A 31 -18.92 4.13 -13.85
N LYS A 32 -18.78 2.81 -13.95
CA LYS A 32 -18.05 2.14 -15.04
C LYS A 32 -18.62 2.38 -16.44
N ARG A 33 -19.85 2.94 -16.55
CA ARG A 33 -20.43 3.35 -17.84
C ARG A 33 -19.83 4.61 -18.41
N LYS A 34 -19.27 5.48 -17.56
CA LYS A 34 -18.65 6.73 -17.98
C LYS A 34 -17.19 6.50 -18.30
N ILE A 35 -16.83 6.84 -19.54
CA ILE A 35 -15.48 6.66 -20.09
C ILE A 35 -15.03 8.01 -20.64
N MET A 36 -13.78 8.38 -20.32
CA MET A 36 -13.12 9.57 -20.84
C MET A 36 -11.89 9.15 -21.63
N LEU A 37 -11.76 9.66 -22.86
CA LEU A 37 -10.58 9.49 -23.70
C LEU A 37 -9.88 10.84 -23.84
N LEU A 38 -8.57 10.85 -23.64
CA LEU A 38 -7.73 12.02 -23.92
C LEU A 38 -7.11 11.87 -25.32
N SER A 39 -7.14 12.93 -26.12
CA SER A 39 -6.39 12.97 -27.36
C SER A 39 -4.91 13.30 -27.11
N ASP A 40 -4.09 13.00 -28.11
CA ASP A 40 -2.68 13.37 -28.10
C ASP A 40 -2.54 14.91 -28.15
N PRO A 41 -1.92 15.53 -27.13
CA PRO A 41 -1.81 16.98 -27.03
C PRO A 41 -0.99 17.61 -28.18
N GLU A 42 -0.11 16.86 -28.85
CA GLU A 42 0.70 17.38 -29.97
C GLU A 42 -0.15 17.61 -31.23
N ILE A 43 -1.28 16.90 -31.36
CA ILE A 43 -2.16 16.96 -32.53
C ILE A 43 -3.40 17.81 -32.23
N GLU A 44 -4.08 17.52 -31.12
CA GLU A 44 -5.29 18.22 -30.72
C GLU A 44 -5.49 18.08 -29.20
N SER A 45 -5.72 19.19 -28.49
CA SER A 45 -6.13 19.12 -27.08
C SER A 45 -7.64 19.02 -26.97
N SER A 46 -8.14 17.80 -26.80
CA SER A 46 -9.56 17.52 -26.64
C SER A 46 -9.80 16.32 -25.72
N ILE A 47 -11.00 16.28 -25.16
CA ILE A 47 -11.49 15.11 -24.44
C ILE A 47 -12.70 14.55 -25.17
N LEU A 48 -12.82 13.24 -25.18
CA LEU A 48 -14.02 12.55 -25.63
C LEU A 48 -14.68 11.86 -24.45
N ILE A 49 -15.92 12.23 -24.19
CA ILE A 49 -16.71 11.69 -23.08
C ILE A 49 -17.78 10.77 -23.62
N SER A 50 -17.86 9.58 -23.05
CA SER A 50 -18.95 8.63 -23.24
C SER A 50 -19.68 8.43 -21.90
N SER A 51 -21.00 8.33 -21.95
CA SER A 51 -21.83 7.95 -20.78
C SER A 51 -22.53 6.59 -20.96
N ASP A 52 -22.24 5.87 -22.05
CA ASP A 52 -22.92 4.64 -22.49
C ASP A 52 -21.91 3.50 -22.80
N GLU A 53 -20.87 3.37 -21.97
CA GLU A 53 -19.86 2.32 -22.09
C GLU A 53 -19.09 2.36 -23.43
N GLY A 54 -18.91 3.56 -23.98
CA GLY A 54 -18.15 3.82 -25.21
C GLY A 54 -18.96 3.61 -26.49
N ALA A 55 -20.29 3.57 -26.43
CA ALA A 55 -21.11 3.41 -27.62
C ALA A 55 -21.21 4.71 -28.42
N THR A 56 -21.25 5.86 -27.74
CA THR A 56 -21.23 7.21 -28.33
C THR A 56 -20.25 8.12 -27.59
N TYR A 57 -19.61 9.02 -28.34
CA TYR A 57 -18.64 9.98 -27.79
C TYR A 57 -19.04 11.41 -28.13
N GLN A 58 -18.95 12.27 -27.13
CA GLN A 58 -19.06 13.72 -27.28
C GLN A 58 -17.68 14.33 -27.10
N LYS A 59 -17.25 15.12 -28.09
CA LYS A 59 -15.94 15.75 -28.10
C LYS A 59 -16.01 17.17 -27.55
N TYR A 60 -15.13 17.48 -26.60
CA TYR A 60 -14.98 18.80 -25.99
C TYR A 60 -13.54 19.27 -26.20
N ARG A 61 -13.36 20.49 -26.72
CA ARG A 61 -12.04 21.09 -26.90
C ARG A 61 -11.56 21.69 -25.59
N LEU A 62 -10.26 21.53 -25.32
CA LEU A 62 -9.61 22.13 -24.16
C LEU A 62 -8.75 23.32 -24.58
N ASN A 63 -8.58 24.27 -23.67
CA ASN A 63 -7.66 25.40 -23.80
C ASN A 63 -6.36 25.22 -23.00
N PHE A 64 -6.15 24.04 -22.41
CA PHE A 64 -4.94 23.64 -21.70
C PHE A 64 -4.64 22.16 -21.97
N TYR A 65 -3.50 21.68 -21.50
CA TYR A 65 -3.06 20.29 -21.68
C TYR A 65 -3.12 19.54 -20.36
N ILE A 66 -3.84 18.42 -20.34
CA ILE A 66 -3.97 17.56 -19.16
C ILE A 66 -2.77 16.62 -19.10
N GLN A 67 -2.06 16.62 -17.98
CA GLN A 67 -1.00 15.67 -17.67
C GLN A 67 -1.51 14.51 -16.81
N SER A 68 -2.37 14.79 -15.82
CA SER A 68 -2.99 13.74 -15.00
C SER A 68 -4.39 14.15 -14.54
N LEU A 69 -5.22 13.14 -14.26
CA LEU A 69 -6.59 13.28 -13.78
C LEU A 69 -6.76 12.58 -12.44
N LEU A 70 -7.53 13.19 -11.54
CA LEU A 70 -7.94 12.59 -10.28
C LEU A 70 -9.47 12.66 -10.13
N PHE A 71 -10.12 11.51 -10.27
CA PHE A 71 -11.56 11.38 -10.09
C PHE A 71 -11.92 11.41 -8.60
N HIS A 72 -13.06 12.03 -8.28
CA HIS A 72 -13.55 12.02 -6.91
C HIS A 72 -14.00 10.61 -6.51
N PRO A 73 -13.68 10.12 -5.29
CA PRO A 73 -13.94 8.73 -4.88
C PRO A 73 -15.43 8.35 -4.79
N LYS A 74 -16.32 9.31 -4.51
CA LYS A 74 -17.79 9.08 -4.42
C LYS A 74 -18.64 9.82 -5.47
N GLN A 75 -18.35 11.09 -5.75
CA GLN A 75 -19.09 11.89 -6.74
C GLN A 75 -18.67 11.52 -8.16
N GLU A 76 -19.63 11.06 -8.98
CA GLU A 76 -19.33 10.55 -10.32
C GLU A 76 -18.95 11.61 -11.36
N GLU A 77 -19.36 12.87 -11.17
CA GLU A 77 -19.11 13.97 -12.12
C GLU A 77 -17.88 14.82 -11.78
N TRP A 78 -17.26 14.60 -10.62
CA TRP A 78 -16.22 15.51 -10.10
C TRP A 78 -14.82 15.00 -10.43
N ILE A 79 -14.02 15.87 -11.05
CA ILE A 79 -12.67 15.54 -11.55
C ILE A 79 -11.73 16.72 -11.29
N LEU A 80 -10.51 16.44 -10.84
CA LEU A 80 -9.39 17.38 -10.89
C LEU A 80 -8.49 17.03 -12.07
N ALA A 81 -8.03 18.05 -12.79
CA ALA A 81 -7.03 17.92 -13.84
C ALA A 81 -5.79 18.73 -13.50
N TYR A 82 -4.65 18.05 -13.49
CA TYR A 82 -3.35 18.69 -13.43
C TYR A 82 -2.84 18.96 -14.84
N SER A 83 -2.40 20.18 -15.09
CA SER A 83 -1.91 20.61 -16.39
C SER A 83 -0.39 20.67 -16.48
N LEU A 84 0.14 20.58 -17.70
CA LEU A 84 1.58 20.66 -17.97
C LEU A 84 2.21 21.99 -17.50
N ASP A 85 1.43 23.07 -17.42
CA ASP A 85 1.85 24.38 -16.89
C ASP A 85 1.72 24.50 -15.36
N GLN A 86 1.65 23.37 -14.65
CA GLN A 86 1.59 23.27 -13.19
C GLN A 86 0.35 23.95 -12.58
N LYS A 87 -0.79 23.92 -13.28
CA LYS A 87 -2.07 24.43 -12.77
C LYS A 87 -3.01 23.28 -12.44
N LEU A 88 -3.87 23.51 -11.47
CA LEU A 88 -4.92 22.59 -11.08
C LEU A 88 -6.26 23.15 -11.51
N TYR A 89 -6.98 22.37 -12.32
CA TYR A 89 -8.35 22.66 -12.74
C TYR A 89 -9.30 21.67 -12.09
N SER A 90 -10.54 22.11 -11.91
CA SER A 90 -11.65 21.25 -11.47
C SER A 90 -12.77 21.27 -12.48
N SER A 91 -13.49 20.15 -12.52
CA SER A 91 -14.72 20.00 -13.27
C SER A 91 -15.74 19.29 -12.39
N MET A 92 -16.98 19.81 -12.37
CA MET A 92 -18.12 19.22 -11.67
C MET A 92 -19.14 18.59 -12.64
N ASP A 93 -18.80 18.50 -13.93
CA ASP A 93 -19.66 17.99 -15.01
C ASP A 93 -18.93 16.97 -15.90
N PHE A 94 -18.03 16.19 -15.31
CA PHE A 94 -17.24 15.13 -15.95
C PHE A 94 -16.30 15.62 -17.06
N GLY A 95 -15.74 16.81 -16.89
CA GLY A 95 -14.77 17.41 -17.80
C GLY A 95 -15.36 18.27 -18.91
N ARG A 96 -16.69 18.45 -18.98
CA ARG A 96 -17.30 19.29 -20.03
C ARG A 96 -16.93 20.76 -19.86
N LYS A 97 -16.84 21.24 -18.61
CA LYS A 97 -16.37 22.58 -18.25
C LYS A 97 -15.28 22.47 -17.19
N TRP A 98 -14.30 23.35 -17.29
CA TRP A 98 -13.15 23.42 -16.38
C TRP A 98 -13.07 24.79 -15.73
N GLN A 99 -12.79 24.80 -14.44
CA GLN A 99 -12.52 25.99 -13.64
C GLN A 99 -11.08 25.91 -13.10
N LEU A 100 -10.32 26.99 -13.22
CA LEU A 100 -8.99 27.09 -12.63
C LEU A 100 -9.13 27.18 -11.10
N MET A 101 -8.48 26.28 -10.37
CA MET A 101 -8.45 26.31 -8.91
C MET A 101 -7.24 27.06 -8.39
N HIS A 102 -6.04 26.64 -8.79
CA HIS A 102 -4.79 27.21 -8.30
C HIS A 102 -3.66 27.03 -9.32
N GLU A 103 -2.70 27.95 -9.29
CA GLU A 103 -1.50 27.90 -10.12
C GLU A 103 -0.29 27.42 -9.31
N ARG A 104 0.74 26.86 -9.95
CA ARG A 104 1.98 26.41 -9.31
C ARG A 104 1.77 25.31 -8.26
N VAL A 105 0.89 24.37 -8.58
CA VAL A 105 0.67 23.17 -7.77
C VAL A 105 1.78 22.16 -8.04
N THR A 106 2.34 21.57 -6.98
CA THR A 106 3.37 20.54 -7.11
C THR A 106 2.76 19.28 -7.78
N PRO A 107 3.45 18.66 -8.75
CA PRO A 107 2.98 17.44 -9.41
C PRO A 107 2.61 16.34 -8.40
N ASN A 108 1.48 15.67 -8.62
CA ASN A 108 0.99 14.54 -7.82
C ASN A 108 0.81 14.81 -6.31
N ARG A 109 0.75 16.08 -5.88
CA ARG A 109 0.55 16.51 -4.49
C ARG A 109 -0.74 17.28 -4.29
N PHE A 110 -1.84 16.68 -4.78
CA PHE A 110 -3.19 17.18 -4.61
C PHE A 110 -4.14 16.02 -4.35
N TYR A 111 -5.06 16.20 -3.40
CA TYR A 111 -5.90 15.14 -2.87
C TYR A 111 -7.33 15.64 -2.65
N TRP A 112 -8.29 14.76 -2.91
CA TRP A 112 -9.68 14.98 -2.54
C TRP A 112 -9.86 14.90 -1.02
N SER A 113 -10.91 15.55 -0.53
CA SER A 113 -11.39 15.36 0.83
C SER A 113 -11.74 13.89 1.11
N VAL A 114 -11.55 13.47 2.36
CA VAL A 114 -11.94 12.14 2.85
C VAL A 114 -13.31 12.25 3.51
N THR A 115 -14.30 11.57 2.91
CA THR A 115 -15.69 11.63 3.38
C THR A 115 -15.83 11.14 4.82
N GLY A 116 -16.40 11.98 5.69
CA GLY A 116 -16.63 11.66 7.10
C GLY A 116 -15.55 12.17 8.05
N LEU A 117 -14.41 12.62 7.53
CA LEU A 117 -13.35 13.28 8.31
C LEU A 117 -13.28 14.77 8.00
N ASP A 118 -13.21 15.11 6.72
CA ASP A 118 -13.18 16.48 6.28
C ASP A 118 -14.59 17.08 6.34
N LYS A 119 -14.67 18.35 6.78
CA LYS A 119 -15.95 19.05 7.00
C LYS A 119 -16.80 19.14 5.75
N GLU A 120 -16.15 19.25 4.59
CA GLU A 120 -16.78 19.59 3.31
C GLU A 120 -16.28 18.65 2.21
N PRO A 121 -17.18 18.07 1.38
CA PRO A 121 -16.81 17.08 0.37
C PRO A 121 -16.06 17.68 -0.83
N ASP A 122 -16.25 18.96 -1.12
CA ASP A 122 -15.61 19.70 -2.21
C ASP A 122 -14.27 20.35 -1.80
N LEU A 123 -13.76 20.03 -0.61
CA LEU A 123 -12.45 20.45 -0.17
C LEU A 123 -11.35 19.71 -0.96
N VAL A 124 -10.33 20.44 -1.36
CA VAL A 124 -9.14 19.91 -2.02
C VAL A 124 -7.92 20.29 -1.19
N HIS A 125 -7.11 19.28 -0.86
CA HIS A 125 -5.80 19.44 -0.24
C HIS A 125 -4.77 19.56 -1.34
N MET A 126 -3.88 20.55 -1.28
CA MET A 126 -2.84 20.71 -2.30
C MET A 126 -1.54 21.29 -1.73
N GLU A 127 -0.43 20.92 -2.36
CA GLU A 127 0.85 21.57 -2.17
C GLU A 127 1.06 22.59 -3.29
N ALA A 128 1.25 23.86 -2.94
CA ALA A 128 1.43 24.93 -3.92
C ALA A 128 2.62 25.83 -3.58
N ARG A 129 3.30 26.31 -4.63
CA ARG A 129 4.43 27.24 -4.50
C ARG A 129 3.97 28.68 -4.60
N THR A 130 4.43 29.51 -3.67
CA THR A 130 4.19 30.96 -3.69
C THR A 130 5.15 31.66 -4.65
N ALA A 131 4.91 32.95 -4.90
CA ALA A 131 5.81 33.77 -5.73
C ALA A 131 7.22 33.90 -5.16
N ASP A 132 7.34 33.77 -3.84
CA ASP A 132 8.59 33.88 -3.12
C ASP A 132 9.43 32.58 -3.16
N GLY A 133 8.93 31.54 -3.86
CA GLY A 133 9.60 30.24 -3.99
C GLY A 133 9.37 29.28 -2.82
N HIS A 134 8.64 29.71 -1.80
CA HIS A 134 8.25 28.85 -0.68
C HIS A 134 7.09 27.93 -1.05
N THR A 135 7.06 26.74 -0.45
CA THR A 135 6.03 25.74 -0.70
C THR A 135 5.13 25.64 0.52
N HIS A 136 3.82 25.65 0.32
CA HIS A 136 2.84 25.61 1.39
C HIS A 136 1.78 24.55 1.14
N TYR A 137 1.29 23.97 2.23
CA TYR A 137 0.11 23.13 2.24
C TYR A 137 -1.14 24.02 2.32
N LEU A 138 -2.00 23.95 1.31
CA LEU A 138 -3.24 24.70 1.20
C LEU A 138 -4.44 23.76 1.17
N THR A 139 -5.54 24.23 1.74
CA THR A 139 -6.86 23.59 1.59
C THR A 139 -7.85 24.63 1.12
N CYS A 140 -8.55 24.35 0.02
CA CYS A 140 -9.58 25.25 -0.48
C CYS A 140 -10.78 24.45 -1.02
N ARG A 141 -11.94 25.10 -1.01
CA ARG A 141 -13.13 24.59 -1.71
C ARG A 141 -13.02 24.90 -3.19
N ILE A 142 -13.57 24.05 -4.03
CA ILE A 142 -13.54 24.23 -5.50
C ILE A 142 -14.04 25.62 -5.92
N GLN A 143 -15.13 26.10 -5.34
CA GLN A 143 -15.79 27.35 -5.76
C GLN A 143 -15.09 28.61 -5.22
N GLU A 144 -14.36 28.52 -4.11
CA GLU A 144 -13.86 29.66 -3.33
C GLU A 144 -12.31 29.77 -3.32
N CYS A 145 -11.61 28.96 -4.12
CA CYS A 145 -10.16 28.83 -4.00
C CYS A 145 -9.37 30.12 -4.27
N SER A 146 -9.92 31.04 -5.09
CA SER A 146 -9.27 32.32 -5.41
C SER A 146 -9.17 33.29 -4.21
N GLU A 147 -10.00 33.12 -3.18
CA GLU A 147 -10.06 33.99 -2.00
C GLU A 147 -9.21 33.48 -0.82
N THR A 148 -8.93 32.17 -0.76
CA THR A 148 -8.09 31.53 0.27
C THR A 148 -6.60 31.84 0.10
N LYS A 149 -6.20 33.09 0.36
CA LYS A 149 -4.81 33.53 0.08
C LYS A 149 -3.80 33.48 1.22
N ARG A 150 -4.11 33.17 2.49
CA ARG A 150 -3.10 33.43 3.56
C ARG A 150 -2.93 32.50 4.76
N SER A 151 -3.73 31.45 4.97
CA SER A 151 -3.41 30.50 6.06
C SER A 151 -3.85 29.09 5.71
N GLY A 152 -2.91 28.29 5.22
CA GLY A 152 -3.07 26.85 5.19
C GLY A 152 -3.12 26.26 6.61
N PRO A 153 -3.48 24.97 6.76
CA PRO A 153 -3.53 24.32 8.06
C PRO A 153 -2.19 24.26 8.80
N PHE A 154 -1.09 24.51 8.09
CA PHE A 154 0.26 24.59 8.62
C PHE A 154 0.91 25.93 8.23
N SER A 155 1.48 26.63 9.21
CA SER A 155 1.91 28.03 9.04
C SER A 155 3.29 28.20 8.42
N ARG A 156 4.16 27.18 8.48
CA ARG A 156 5.54 27.25 7.97
C ARG A 156 5.60 26.77 6.51
N SER A 157 6.65 27.16 5.80
CA SER A 157 7.00 26.54 4.51
C SER A 157 7.30 25.06 4.76
N ILE A 158 6.81 24.21 3.86
CA ILE A 158 7.10 22.79 3.82
C ILE A 158 8.12 22.49 2.71
N ASP A 159 8.73 21.32 2.78
CA ASP A 159 9.62 20.83 1.73
C ASP A 159 8.80 20.45 0.49
N ILE A 160 9.43 20.57 -0.69
CA ILE A 160 8.79 20.25 -1.96
C ILE A 160 8.48 18.75 -2.03
N SER A 161 7.30 18.40 -2.54
CA SER A 161 6.85 17.02 -2.70
C SER A 161 6.73 16.28 -1.38
N SER A 162 6.37 16.97 -0.29
CA SER A 162 6.28 16.38 1.05
C SER A 162 4.86 16.06 1.51
N LEU A 163 3.84 16.71 0.95
CA LEU A 163 2.46 16.51 1.36
C LEU A 163 1.95 15.09 1.02
N VAL A 164 1.46 14.37 2.02
CA VAL A 164 0.75 13.09 1.84
C VAL A 164 -0.55 13.15 2.62
N VAL A 165 -1.69 12.93 1.94
CA VAL A 165 -3.01 12.83 2.57
C VAL A 165 -3.53 11.42 2.31
N GLN A 166 -3.66 10.62 3.36
CA GLN A 166 -4.07 9.22 3.27
C GLN A 166 -4.90 8.82 4.49
N ASP A 167 -6.10 8.28 4.25
CA ASP A 167 -7.05 7.89 5.29
C ASP A 167 -7.27 8.99 6.36
N GLU A 168 -7.04 8.67 7.63
CA GLU A 168 -7.15 9.57 8.77
C GLU A 168 -5.94 10.50 8.95
N TYR A 169 -4.87 10.35 8.16
CA TYR A 169 -3.58 11.01 8.39
C TYR A 169 -3.22 12.03 7.31
N ILE A 170 -2.50 13.08 7.72
CA ILE A 170 -1.81 14.01 6.83
C ILE A 170 -0.36 14.12 7.28
N PHE A 171 0.58 13.94 6.36
CA PHE A 171 2.01 14.07 6.63
C PHE A 171 2.60 15.23 5.85
N ILE A 172 3.55 15.91 6.49
CA ILE A 172 4.35 16.99 5.88
C ILE A 172 5.79 16.93 6.41
N GLN A 173 6.73 17.44 5.62
CA GLN A 173 8.14 17.55 5.99
C GLN A 173 8.57 19.02 6.00
N VAL A 174 9.39 19.37 6.99
CA VAL A 174 9.98 20.70 7.14
C VAL A 174 11.46 20.57 7.47
N THR A 175 12.32 21.01 6.57
CA THR A 175 13.76 21.08 6.83
C THR A 175 14.12 22.41 7.51
N ALA A 176 14.65 22.32 8.74
CA ALA A 176 15.11 23.47 9.51
C ALA A 176 16.53 23.23 10.04
N GLY A 177 17.45 24.17 9.81
CA GLY A 177 18.84 24.06 10.27
C GLY A 177 19.59 22.82 9.71
N GLY A 178 19.23 22.38 8.50
CA GLY A 178 19.80 21.19 7.86
C GLY A 178 19.25 19.85 8.37
N ARG A 179 18.22 19.86 9.23
CA ARG A 179 17.55 18.65 9.72
C ARG A 179 16.11 18.60 9.23
N ALA A 180 15.74 17.47 8.62
CA ALA A 180 14.36 17.19 8.24
C ALA A 180 13.53 16.86 9.48
N ASN A 181 12.40 17.56 9.65
CA ASN A 181 11.41 17.29 10.68
C ASN A 181 10.11 16.87 10.01
N TYR A 182 9.54 15.75 10.46
CA TYR A 182 8.28 15.23 9.93
C TYR A 182 7.15 15.55 10.90
N TYR A 183 5.99 15.89 10.37
CA TYR A 183 4.78 16.17 11.14
C TYR A 183 3.62 15.34 10.62
N VAL A 184 2.74 14.96 11.53
CA VAL A 184 1.51 14.22 11.26
C VAL A 184 0.32 15.00 11.82
N SER A 185 -0.80 14.99 11.11
CA SER A 185 -2.11 15.38 11.62
C SER A 185 -3.03 14.18 11.52
N TYR A 186 -3.53 13.73 12.68
CA TYR A 186 -4.50 12.65 12.78
C TYR A 186 -5.90 13.24 12.85
N ARG A 187 -6.85 12.73 12.06
CA ARG A 187 -8.25 13.21 11.98
C ARG A 187 -8.38 14.72 11.79
N ARG A 188 -7.45 15.32 11.05
CA ARG A 188 -7.41 16.77 10.74
C ARG A 188 -7.23 17.66 11.98
N GLU A 189 -6.71 17.11 13.08
CA GLU A 189 -6.30 17.87 14.25
C GLU A 189 -4.99 18.65 14.02
N THR A 190 -4.50 19.35 15.04
CA THR A 190 -3.24 20.09 14.95
C THR A 190 -2.06 19.17 14.63
N PHE A 191 -1.13 19.66 13.82
CA PHE A 191 0.06 18.91 13.46
C PHE A 191 0.94 18.65 14.69
N ALA A 192 1.27 17.37 14.92
CA ALA A 192 2.23 16.93 15.90
C ALA A 192 3.53 16.50 15.19
N GLN A 193 4.68 16.79 15.79
CA GLN A 193 5.96 16.34 15.25
C GLN A 193 6.12 14.83 15.49
N ILE A 194 6.44 14.09 14.43
CA ILE A 194 6.75 12.67 14.48
C ILE A 194 7.99 12.44 15.35
N LYS A 195 7.92 11.41 16.19
CA LYS A 195 8.98 11.00 17.11
C LYS A 195 9.52 9.64 16.68
N LEU A 196 10.69 9.69 16.05
CA LEU A 196 11.55 8.53 15.79
C LEU A 196 12.54 8.36 16.97
N PRO A 197 13.14 7.16 17.15
CA PRO A 197 14.21 6.98 18.12
C PRO A 197 15.29 8.05 18.00
N LYS A 198 15.73 8.62 19.14
CA LYS A 198 16.55 9.86 19.17
C LYS A 198 17.81 9.84 18.30
N TYR A 199 18.43 8.67 18.15
CA TYR A 199 19.66 8.48 17.38
C TYR A 199 19.44 7.97 15.96
N SER A 200 18.21 7.62 15.61
CA SER A 200 17.81 7.42 14.22
C SER A 200 17.75 8.80 13.58
N LEU A 201 18.80 9.16 12.86
CA LEU A 201 18.83 10.37 12.05
C LEU A 201 18.26 10.01 10.68
N PRO A 202 17.02 10.43 10.35
CA PRO A 202 16.43 10.13 9.07
C PRO A 202 17.14 10.96 7.98
N LYS A 203 17.56 10.28 6.92
CA LYS A 203 17.93 10.90 5.65
C LYS A 203 16.69 11.10 4.78
N ASP A 204 15.82 10.08 4.75
CA ASP A 204 14.55 10.07 4.03
C ASP A 204 13.53 9.21 4.79
N MET A 205 12.23 9.50 4.61
CA MET A 205 11.12 8.77 5.21
C MET A 205 9.98 8.63 4.21
N HIS A 206 9.51 7.39 4.02
CA HIS A 206 8.38 7.07 3.17
C HIS A 206 7.25 6.43 3.97
N ILE A 207 6.02 6.87 3.72
CA ILE A 207 4.82 6.23 4.26
C ILE A 207 4.46 5.05 3.35
N ILE A 208 4.41 3.84 3.91
CA ILE A 208 4.14 2.61 3.17
C ILE A 208 2.64 2.31 3.17
N SER A 209 2.03 2.31 4.37
CA SER A 209 0.61 2.06 4.56
C SER A 209 0.12 2.80 5.81
N THR A 210 -1.14 3.23 5.77
CA THR A 210 -1.88 3.81 6.89
C THR A 210 -3.05 2.92 7.32
N ASP A 211 -3.05 1.67 6.85
CA ASP A 211 -4.16 0.74 7.06
C ASP A 211 -4.32 0.37 8.54
N GLU A 212 -5.58 0.22 8.94
CA GLU A 212 -6.00 -0.18 10.27
C GLU A 212 -5.61 0.78 11.41
N ASN A 213 -5.70 2.08 11.18
CA ASN A 213 -5.44 3.13 12.18
C ASN A 213 -4.03 3.07 12.77
N GLN A 214 -3.05 2.72 11.93
CA GLN A 214 -1.64 2.72 12.28
C GLN A 214 -0.81 3.06 11.04
N VAL A 215 0.33 3.71 11.23
CA VAL A 215 1.22 4.12 10.15
C VAL A 215 2.42 3.20 10.10
N PHE A 216 2.63 2.57 8.94
CA PHE A 216 3.86 1.89 8.56
C PHE A 216 4.71 2.85 7.74
N ALA A 217 5.96 3.06 8.17
CA ALA A 217 6.91 3.91 7.49
C ALA A 217 8.24 3.21 7.27
N ALA A 218 8.89 3.50 6.16
CA ALA A 218 10.27 3.14 5.88
C ALA A 218 11.14 4.39 6.11
N VAL A 219 12.16 4.28 6.94
CA VAL A 219 13.12 5.36 7.21
C VAL A 219 14.51 4.89 6.80
N GLN A 220 15.18 5.65 5.93
CA GLN A 220 16.59 5.44 5.64
C GLN A 220 17.42 6.28 6.59
N GLU A 221 18.28 5.63 7.36
CA GLU A 221 19.22 6.32 8.24
C GLU A 221 20.47 6.81 7.49
N TRP A 222 21.14 7.85 8.00
CA TRP A 222 22.30 8.46 7.35
C TRP A 222 23.49 7.52 7.08
N ASN A 223 23.62 6.44 7.85
CA ASN A 223 24.66 5.44 7.73
C ASN A 223 24.31 4.29 6.76
N GLN A 224 23.09 4.25 6.23
CA GLN A 224 22.60 3.20 5.35
C GLN A 224 22.66 3.61 3.89
N ASN A 225 23.05 2.67 3.04
CA ASN A 225 22.93 2.76 1.59
C ASN A 225 22.06 1.57 1.13
N ASP A 226 21.07 1.85 0.28
CA ASP A 226 20.16 0.87 -0.34
C ASP A 226 19.31 0.01 0.61
N THR A 227 19.34 0.30 1.91
CA THR A 227 18.43 -0.28 2.91
C THR A 227 17.61 0.77 3.64
N TYR A 228 16.46 0.32 4.15
CA TYR A 228 15.54 1.09 4.99
C TYR A 228 15.20 0.30 6.25
N ASN A 229 14.96 1.02 7.35
CA ASN A 229 14.38 0.48 8.56
C ASN A 229 12.87 0.67 8.53
N LEU A 230 12.11 -0.37 8.84
CA LEU A 230 10.66 -0.31 8.99
C LEU A 230 10.30 0.15 10.40
N TYR A 231 9.42 1.13 10.47
CA TYR A 231 8.88 1.70 11.69
C TYR A 231 7.37 1.62 11.71
N ILE A 232 6.82 1.43 12.90
CA ILE A 232 5.39 1.31 13.15
C ILE A 232 4.97 2.34 14.21
N SER A 233 3.95 3.13 13.90
CA SER A 233 3.47 4.19 14.78
C SER A 233 2.50 3.71 15.87
N ASP A 234 2.18 4.58 16.81
CA ASP A 234 0.94 4.51 17.58
C ASP A 234 -0.28 4.87 16.71
N THR A 235 -1.49 4.81 17.28
CA THR A 235 -2.72 5.08 16.54
C THR A 235 -2.82 6.52 16.01
N ARG A 236 -2.13 7.48 16.64
CA ARG A 236 -2.10 8.87 16.17
C ARG A 236 -1.01 9.15 15.14
N GLY A 237 -0.13 8.17 14.84
CA GLY A 237 0.95 8.37 13.87
C GLY A 237 2.13 9.19 14.40
N VAL A 238 2.26 9.37 15.71
CA VAL A 238 3.26 10.27 16.33
C VAL A 238 4.48 9.49 16.82
N TYR A 239 4.27 8.39 17.53
CA TYR A 239 5.33 7.66 18.23
C TYR A 239 5.68 6.38 17.49
N PHE A 240 6.84 6.35 16.84
CA PHE A 240 7.29 5.23 16.03
C PHE A 240 8.27 4.33 16.77
N THR A 241 8.07 3.03 16.64
CA THR A 241 8.99 1.98 17.13
C THR A 241 9.53 1.17 15.95
N LEU A 242 10.74 0.64 16.12
CA LEU A 242 11.41 -0.16 15.11
C LEU A 242 10.72 -1.53 14.98
N ALA A 243 10.36 -1.90 13.75
CA ALA A 243 9.73 -3.18 13.43
C ALA A 243 10.69 -4.15 12.72
N LEU A 244 11.49 -3.64 11.78
CA LEU A 244 12.49 -4.44 11.07
C LEU A 244 13.64 -3.58 10.56
N GLU A 245 14.87 -4.04 10.73
CA GLU A 245 16.07 -3.33 10.25
C GLU A 245 16.50 -3.83 8.87
N ASN A 246 17.19 -2.97 8.11
CA ASN A 246 17.91 -3.32 6.88
C ASN A 246 17.06 -4.00 5.80
N VAL A 247 15.84 -3.54 5.59
CA VAL A 247 14.98 -4.00 4.50
C VAL A 247 15.54 -3.51 3.17
N LYS A 248 15.60 -4.42 2.19
CA LYS A 248 16.08 -4.12 0.84
C LYS A 248 15.18 -3.09 0.17
N SER A 249 15.80 -2.12 -0.49
CA SER A 249 15.12 -1.17 -1.36
C SER A 249 15.67 -1.24 -2.78
N SER A 250 14.82 -0.88 -3.74
CA SER A 250 15.19 -0.72 -5.15
C SER A 250 14.59 0.56 -5.71
N ARG A 251 15.14 1.08 -6.80
CA ARG A 251 14.56 2.22 -7.53
C ARG A 251 13.79 1.70 -8.74
N GLY A 252 12.51 2.04 -8.83
CA GLY A 252 11.68 1.79 -10.01
C GLY A 252 12.10 2.67 -11.20
N LEU A 253 11.47 2.44 -12.35
CA LEU A 253 11.81 3.10 -13.62
C LEU A 253 11.62 4.62 -13.58
N GLU A 254 10.64 5.11 -12.83
CA GLU A 254 10.38 6.54 -12.62
C GLU A 254 11.21 7.15 -11.46
N GLY A 255 12.13 6.39 -10.87
CA GLY A 255 12.92 6.81 -9.72
C GLY A 255 12.21 6.66 -8.36
N ASN A 256 10.98 6.15 -8.35
CA ASN A 256 10.24 5.82 -7.14
C ASN A 256 10.98 4.75 -6.34
N ILE A 257 11.02 4.88 -5.01
CA ILE A 257 11.68 3.92 -4.14
C ILE A 257 10.69 2.82 -3.79
N ILE A 258 11.08 1.58 -4.07
CA ILE A 258 10.32 0.37 -3.80
C ILE A 258 10.98 -0.36 -2.64
N ILE A 259 10.24 -0.54 -1.56
CA ILE A 259 10.67 -1.32 -0.40
C ILE A 259 10.21 -2.76 -0.60
N ASP A 260 11.08 -3.75 -0.44
CA ASP A 260 10.74 -5.18 -0.56
C ASP A 260 9.96 -5.64 0.69
N LEU A 261 8.70 -5.23 0.77
CA LEU A 261 7.71 -5.59 1.78
C LEU A 261 6.40 -5.97 1.09
N TYR A 262 5.81 -7.08 1.51
CA TYR A 262 4.55 -7.60 0.97
C TYR A 262 3.56 -7.88 2.10
N GLU A 263 2.38 -7.26 2.03
CA GLU A 263 1.25 -7.57 2.92
C GLU A 263 0.41 -8.70 2.33
N VAL A 264 0.12 -9.73 3.13
CA VAL A 264 -0.67 -10.89 2.67
C VAL A 264 -2.16 -10.53 2.63
N ALA A 265 -2.72 -10.53 1.43
CA ALA A 265 -4.13 -10.22 1.22
C ALA A 265 -5.05 -11.26 1.88
N GLY A 266 -6.15 -10.79 2.46
CA GLY A 266 -7.16 -11.61 3.13
C GLY A 266 -6.83 -11.97 4.59
N ILE A 267 -5.58 -11.80 5.05
CA ILE A 267 -5.20 -12.06 6.44
C ILE A 267 -4.36 -10.92 7.00
N LYS A 268 -5.02 -10.08 7.79
CA LYS A 268 -4.43 -8.91 8.44
C LYS A 268 -3.30 -9.29 9.40
N GLY A 269 -2.21 -8.50 9.37
CA GLY A 269 -1.07 -8.64 10.27
C GLY A 269 0.03 -9.59 9.81
N ILE A 270 -0.12 -10.23 8.65
CA ILE A 270 0.92 -11.08 8.05
C ILE A 270 1.68 -10.30 6.97
N PHE A 271 3.00 -10.19 7.14
CA PHE A 271 3.88 -9.51 6.18
C PHE A 271 5.08 -10.38 5.83
N LEU A 272 5.56 -10.26 4.59
CA LEU A 272 6.85 -10.78 4.15
C LEU A 272 7.79 -9.63 3.83
N ALA A 273 9.06 -9.73 4.19
CA ALA A 273 10.05 -8.71 3.89
C ALA A 273 11.41 -9.32 3.52
N ASN A 274 12.12 -8.70 2.59
CA ASN A 274 13.51 -9.07 2.27
C ASN A 274 14.47 -8.18 3.05
N ARG A 275 15.25 -8.81 3.94
CA ARG A 275 16.24 -8.14 4.79
C ARG A 275 17.65 -8.47 4.32
N LYS A 276 18.53 -7.46 4.32
CA LYS A 276 19.96 -7.61 4.07
C LYS A 276 20.70 -7.90 5.39
N ILE A 277 21.36 -9.06 5.47
CA ILE A 277 22.16 -9.51 6.62
C ILE A 277 23.52 -9.97 6.08
N ASP A 278 24.62 -9.36 6.53
CA ASP A 278 25.98 -9.70 6.08
C ASP A 278 26.14 -9.74 4.55
N ASP A 279 25.56 -8.74 3.89
CA ASP A 279 25.46 -8.60 2.42
C ASP A 279 24.54 -9.60 1.70
N GLN A 280 24.03 -10.61 2.39
CA GLN A 280 23.06 -11.58 1.87
C GLN A 280 21.62 -11.08 2.04
N ILE A 281 20.79 -11.26 1.02
CA ILE A 281 19.36 -10.93 1.09
C ILE A 281 18.60 -12.18 1.50
N LYS A 282 17.84 -12.10 2.61
CA LYS A 282 17.03 -13.19 3.14
C LYS A 282 15.58 -12.75 3.35
N THR A 283 14.64 -13.63 3.05
CA THR A 283 13.21 -13.40 3.20
C THR A 283 12.72 -13.81 4.59
N PHE A 284 11.98 -12.91 5.24
CA PHE A 284 11.37 -13.11 6.55
C PHE A 284 9.85 -12.97 6.46
N ILE A 285 9.14 -13.63 7.38
CA ILE A 285 7.70 -13.51 7.57
C ILE A 285 7.39 -13.16 9.03
N THR A 286 6.34 -12.35 9.23
CA THR A 286 5.76 -12.01 10.54
C THR A 286 4.27 -12.33 10.53
N TYR A 287 3.72 -12.68 11.70
CA TYR A 287 2.28 -12.94 11.91
C TYR A 287 1.67 -11.99 12.94
N ASN A 288 2.48 -11.07 13.47
CA ASN A 288 2.10 -10.11 14.51
C ASN A 288 2.49 -8.70 14.11
N LYS A 289 2.22 -8.36 12.83
CA LYS A 289 2.32 -7.01 12.29
C LYS A 289 3.72 -6.40 12.48
N GLY A 290 4.78 -7.21 12.38
CA GLY A 290 6.16 -6.73 12.39
C GLY A 290 6.89 -6.80 13.73
N ARG A 291 6.28 -7.35 14.79
CA ARG A 291 6.97 -7.51 16.08
C ARG A 291 8.00 -8.64 16.07
N ASP A 292 7.62 -9.82 15.59
CA ASP A 292 8.48 -11.00 15.51
C ASP A 292 8.59 -11.45 14.05
N TRP A 293 9.82 -11.66 13.60
CA TRP A 293 10.13 -12.08 12.23
C TRP A 293 10.89 -13.40 12.26
N ARG A 294 10.59 -14.29 11.30
CA ARG A 294 11.28 -15.57 11.13
C ARG A 294 11.59 -15.85 9.67
N LEU A 295 12.65 -16.61 9.42
CA LEU A 295 12.96 -17.12 8.09
C LEU A 295 11.86 -18.08 7.60
N LEU A 296 11.72 -18.17 6.29
CA LEU A 296 10.83 -19.15 5.66
C LEU A 296 11.49 -20.53 5.66
N GLN A 297 10.73 -21.54 6.10
CA GLN A 297 11.15 -22.93 6.00
C GLN A 297 11.14 -23.35 4.51
N ALA A 298 12.22 -23.98 4.06
CA ALA A 298 12.24 -24.58 2.73
C ALA A 298 11.27 -25.77 2.65
N PRO A 299 10.68 -26.06 1.48
CA PRO A 299 9.89 -27.27 1.26
C PRO A 299 10.68 -28.53 1.62
N ASP A 300 10.02 -29.55 2.18
CA ASP A 300 10.69 -30.81 2.55
C ASP A 300 11.09 -31.64 1.31
N THR A 301 10.38 -31.46 0.20
CA THR A 301 10.55 -32.21 -1.05
C THR A 301 10.49 -31.28 -2.26
N ASP A 302 11.20 -31.65 -3.31
CA ASP A 302 11.16 -30.97 -4.60
C ASP A 302 9.98 -31.47 -5.48
N LEU A 303 9.92 -31.02 -6.74
CA LEU A 303 8.88 -31.44 -7.69
C LEU A 303 8.92 -32.94 -8.04
N ARG A 304 10.07 -33.60 -7.89
CA ARG A 304 10.27 -35.03 -8.18
C ARG A 304 9.96 -35.90 -6.97
N GLY A 305 9.77 -35.27 -5.80
CA GLY A 305 9.57 -35.93 -4.52
C GLY A 305 10.88 -36.28 -3.81
N ASP A 306 12.01 -35.77 -4.30
CA ASP A 306 13.31 -35.95 -3.67
C ASP A 306 13.44 -35.01 -2.46
N PRO A 307 14.07 -35.44 -1.36
CA PRO A 307 14.18 -34.64 -0.14
C PRO A 307 15.10 -33.44 -0.35
N VAL A 308 14.66 -32.25 0.05
CA VAL A 308 15.45 -31.02 -0.03
C VAL A 308 16.27 -30.86 1.25
N VAL A 309 17.60 -30.88 1.13
CA VAL A 309 18.51 -30.67 2.27
C VAL A 309 18.76 -29.18 2.47
N CYS A 310 17.88 -28.52 3.24
CA CYS A 310 17.98 -27.10 3.56
C CYS A 310 17.55 -26.86 5.01
N GLN A 311 18.49 -26.42 5.86
CA GLN A 311 18.24 -26.23 7.30
C GLN A 311 18.48 -24.79 7.74
N LEU A 312 17.54 -24.27 8.52
CA LEU A 312 17.65 -22.97 9.17
C LEU A 312 18.80 -22.97 10.20
N PRO A 313 19.49 -21.83 10.41
CA PRO A 313 19.30 -20.53 9.76
C PRO A 313 20.18 -20.32 8.50
N PHE A 314 20.97 -21.34 8.11
CA PHE A 314 21.95 -21.22 7.04
C PHE A 314 21.32 -21.25 5.65
N CYS A 315 20.31 -22.11 5.48
CA CYS A 315 19.54 -22.24 4.25
C CYS A 315 18.04 -22.05 4.54
N SER A 316 17.36 -21.31 3.68
CA SER A 316 15.91 -21.04 3.77
C SER A 316 15.29 -20.84 2.39
N LEU A 317 13.97 -20.74 2.35
CA LEU A 317 13.26 -20.27 1.15
C LEU A 317 13.37 -18.74 1.05
N HIS A 318 13.67 -18.24 -0.14
CA HIS A 318 13.78 -16.83 -0.45
C HIS A 318 12.85 -16.48 -1.60
N LEU A 319 12.10 -15.38 -1.48
CA LEU A 319 11.06 -14.99 -2.41
C LEU A 319 11.33 -13.59 -2.98
N HIS A 320 11.07 -13.44 -4.27
CA HIS A 320 10.96 -12.12 -4.89
C HIS A 320 9.63 -11.51 -4.46
N LEU A 321 9.69 -10.35 -3.80
CA LEU A 321 8.52 -9.69 -3.21
C LEU A 321 8.00 -8.52 -4.06
N GLN A 322 8.56 -8.35 -5.27
CA GLN A 322 8.23 -7.23 -6.14
C GLN A 322 6.86 -7.44 -6.79
N LEU A 323 5.95 -6.50 -6.54
CA LEU A 323 4.68 -6.41 -7.24
C LEU A 323 4.92 -6.01 -8.70
N SER A 324 4.09 -6.54 -9.60
CA SER A 324 4.13 -6.10 -11.00
C SER A 324 3.52 -4.70 -11.12
N GLU A 325 4.27 -3.77 -11.72
CA GLU A 325 3.71 -2.50 -12.20
C GLU A 325 2.79 -2.71 -13.41
N ASN A 326 2.99 -3.81 -14.15
CA ASN A 326 2.18 -4.17 -15.30
C ASN A 326 0.97 -5.02 -14.85
N PRO A 327 -0.28 -4.52 -15.00
CA PRO A 327 -1.48 -5.23 -14.57
C PRO A 327 -1.76 -6.50 -15.40
N TYR A 328 -1.07 -6.70 -16.52
CA TYR A 328 -1.27 -7.83 -17.42
C TYR A 328 -0.42 -9.06 -17.06
N THR A 329 0.44 -8.96 -16.05
CA THR A 329 1.24 -10.07 -15.52
C THR A 329 0.90 -10.29 -14.04
N SER A 330 1.13 -11.51 -13.51
CA SER A 330 0.77 -11.81 -12.12
C SER A 330 1.73 -11.19 -11.09
N GLY A 331 2.92 -10.78 -11.53
CA GLY A 331 4.03 -10.38 -10.68
C GLY A 331 4.78 -11.57 -10.06
N SER A 332 5.80 -11.25 -9.26
CA SER A 332 6.66 -12.26 -8.62
C SER A 332 6.02 -12.89 -7.38
N ILE A 333 5.13 -12.18 -6.69
CA ILE A 333 4.34 -12.69 -5.56
C ILE A 333 2.88 -12.24 -5.69
N SER A 334 1.95 -13.12 -5.32
CA SER A 334 0.52 -12.85 -5.41
C SER A 334 -0.28 -13.59 -4.33
N SER A 335 -1.23 -12.86 -3.74
CA SER A 335 -2.24 -13.34 -2.79
C SER A 335 -3.50 -12.51 -3.01
N LYS A 336 -4.67 -13.05 -2.64
CA LYS A 336 -5.96 -12.40 -2.85
C LYS A 336 -6.83 -12.51 -1.60
N GLU A 337 -7.55 -11.44 -1.28
CA GLU A 337 -8.58 -11.46 -0.23
C GLU A 337 -9.66 -12.51 -0.50
N THR A 338 -9.88 -12.86 -1.77
CA THR A 338 -10.82 -13.90 -2.16
C THR A 338 -10.38 -15.32 -1.77
N ALA A 339 -9.08 -15.52 -1.50
CA ALA A 339 -8.43 -16.81 -1.31
C ALA A 339 -7.44 -16.77 -0.12
N PRO A 340 -7.93 -16.54 1.12
CA PRO A 340 -7.07 -16.35 2.28
C PRO A 340 -6.21 -17.58 2.55
N GLY A 341 -4.94 -17.33 2.85
CA GLY A 341 -3.94 -18.36 3.13
C GLY A 341 -3.26 -18.94 1.90
N LEU A 342 -3.74 -18.63 0.68
CA LEU A 342 -3.09 -19.04 -0.57
C LEU A 342 -2.13 -17.94 -1.04
N LEU A 343 -0.84 -18.26 -1.10
CA LEU A 343 0.20 -17.37 -1.61
C LEU A 343 0.97 -18.08 -2.71
N VAL A 344 1.20 -17.42 -3.83
CA VAL A 344 2.07 -17.91 -4.91
C VAL A 344 3.22 -16.92 -5.07
N ALA A 345 4.46 -17.42 -5.10
CA ALA A 345 5.64 -16.58 -5.20
C ALA A 345 6.75 -17.24 -6.01
N THR A 346 7.50 -16.44 -6.75
CA THR A 346 8.73 -16.83 -7.45
C THR A 346 9.91 -16.62 -6.50
N GLY A 347 10.84 -17.55 -6.48
CA GLY A 347 11.95 -17.51 -5.53
C GLY A 347 12.96 -18.62 -5.74
N ASN A 348 13.83 -18.80 -4.76
CA ASN A 348 14.85 -19.84 -4.75
C ASN A 348 15.05 -20.40 -3.34
N ILE A 349 15.64 -21.59 -3.24
CA ILE A 349 16.04 -22.20 -1.97
C ILE A 349 17.57 -22.07 -1.88
N GLY A 350 18.08 -21.56 -0.76
CA GLY A 350 19.51 -21.39 -0.61
C GLY A 350 19.90 -20.54 0.60
N THR A 351 21.13 -20.00 0.55
CA THR A 351 21.68 -19.11 1.56
C THR A 351 21.23 -17.65 1.38
N GLU A 352 20.85 -17.26 0.17
CA GLU A 352 20.40 -15.91 -0.17
C GLU A 352 19.43 -15.90 -1.37
N LEU A 353 18.73 -14.79 -1.53
CA LEU A 353 17.86 -14.53 -2.68
C LEU A 353 18.69 -14.41 -3.96
N SER A 354 18.41 -15.26 -4.94
CA SER A 354 19.05 -15.27 -6.25
C SER A 354 18.05 -14.97 -7.38
N TYR A 355 18.56 -14.46 -8.50
CA TYR A 355 17.83 -14.32 -9.76
C TYR A 355 18.13 -15.47 -10.75
N THR A 356 19.06 -16.36 -10.40
CA THR A 356 19.33 -17.60 -11.14
C THR A 356 18.65 -18.77 -10.44
N ASP A 357 18.26 -19.79 -11.22
CA ASP A 357 17.60 -21.01 -10.71
C ASP A 357 16.34 -20.71 -9.88
N VAL A 358 15.52 -19.80 -10.40
CA VAL A 358 14.26 -19.39 -9.78
C VAL A 358 13.12 -20.33 -10.15
N GLY A 359 12.40 -20.80 -9.13
CA GLY A 359 11.20 -21.61 -9.27
C GLY A 359 9.97 -20.89 -8.70
N VAL A 360 8.80 -21.46 -8.94
CA VAL A 360 7.54 -20.97 -8.38
C VAL A 360 7.13 -21.85 -7.20
N PHE A 361 6.78 -21.21 -6.09
CA PHE A 361 6.37 -21.81 -4.83
C PHE A 361 4.95 -21.38 -4.46
N ILE A 362 4.25 -22.26 -3.75
CA ILE A 362 2.91 -22.01 -3.23
C ILE A 362 2.83 -22.34 -1.74
N SER A 363 2.13 -21.51 -0.98
CA SER A 363 1.69 -21.80 0.37
C SER A 363 0.18 -21.82 0.41
N SER A 364 -0.41 -22.79 1.12
CA SER A 364 -1.86 -22.95 1.29
C SER A 364 -2.34 -22.65 2.71
N ASP A 365 -1.42 -22.26 3.61
CA ASP A 365 -1.62 -22.11 5.06
C ASP A 365 -1.09 -20.77 5.60
N GLY A 366 -1.08 -19.73 4.76
CA GLY A 366 -0.69 -18.38 5.17
C GLY A 366 0.82 -18.17 5.28
N GLY A 367 1.64 -19.01 4.64
CA GLY A 367 3.09 -18.91 4.62
C GLY A 367 3.78 -19.73 5.71
N ASN A 368 3.09 -20.69 6.35
CA ASN A 368 3.72 -21.57 7.33
C ASN A 368 4.53 -22.67 6.64
N SER A 369 3.93 -23.31 5.62
CA SER A 369 4.56 -24.30 4.76
C SER A 369 4.50 -23.87 3.30
N TRP A 370 5.53 -24.26 2.55
CA TRP A 370 5.67 -23.95 1.13
C TRP A 370 5.93 -25.23 0.34
N ARG A 371 5.46 -25.27 -0.90
CA ARG A 371 5.74 -26.33 -1.87
C ARG A 371 6.19 -25.72 -3.18
N GLN A 372 7.14 -26.34 -3.86
CA GLN A 372 7.47 -25.95 -5.23
C GLN A 372 6.36 -26.43 -6.18
N ILE A 373 6.02 -25.64 -7.19
CA ILE A 373 5.05 -25.98 -8.23
C ILE A 373 5.62 -25.90 -9.66
N PHE A 374 6.65 -25.09 -9.90
CA PHE A 374 7.37 -25.03 -11.18
C PHE A 374 8.88 -24.81 -10.96
N GLU A 375 9.71 -25.38 -11.84
CA GLU A 375 11.18 -25.19 -11.89
C GLU A 375 11.60 -23.88 -12.57
N GLU A 376 10.74 -23.32 -13.42
CA GLU A 376 10.97 -22.07 -14.16
C GLU A 376 9.94 -21.02 -13.76
N GLU A 377 10.08 -19.80 -14.26
CA GLU A 377 9.12 -18.73 -14.04
C GLU A 377 7.79 -18.95 -14.78
N TYR A 378 6.70 -18.89 -14.02
CA TYR A 378 5.33 -18.92 -14.52
C TYR A 378 4.54 -17.75 -13.96
N ASN A 379 3.73 -17.13 -14.80
CA ASN A 379 2.68 -16.24 -14.33
C ASN A 379 1.52 -17.08 -13.84
N VAL A 380 1.03 -16.83 -12.62
CA VAL A 380 -0.05 -17.59 -11.97
C VAL A 380 -1.20 -16.68 -11.60
N TRP A 381 -2.40 -17.00 -12.07
CA TRP A 381 -3.63 -16.27 -11.78
C TRP A 381 -4.59 -17.10 -10.93
N PHE A 382 -5.29 -16.41 -10.03
CA PHE A 382 -6.34 -16.97 -9.19
C PHE A 382 -7.67 -16.84 -9.93
N LEU A 383 -8.35 -17.96 -10.13
CA LEU A 383 -9.69 -18.02 -10.72
C LEU A 383 -10.70 -18.48 -9.68
N ASP A 384 -11.96 -18.07 -9.85
CA ASP A 384 -13.08 -18.48 -8.99
C ASP A 384 -12.71 -18.33 -7.50
N TRP A 385 -12.24 -17.14 -7.10
CA TRP A 385 -11.87 -16.84 -5.71
C TRP A 385 -10.79 -17.77 -5.14
N GLY A 386 -9.83 -18.19 -5.98
CA GLY A 386 -8.77 -19.14 -5.60
C GLY A 386 -9.21 -20.60 -5.59
N GLY A 387 -10.39 -20.90 -6.12
CA GLY A 387 -10.77 -22.27 -6.40
C GLY A 387 -9.82 -22.92 -7.40
N ALA A 388 -9.53 -22.24 -8.51
CA ALA A 388 -8.62 -22.75 -9.53
C ALA A 388 -7.42 -21.82 -9.71
N LEU A 389 -6.29 -22.43 -10.06
CA LEU A 389 -5.07 -21.71 -10.42
C LEU A 389 -4.79 -21.94 -11.89
N VAL A 390 -4.44 -20.88 -12.59
CA VAL A 390 -3.99 -20.94 -13.99
C VAL A 390 -2.56 -20.47 -14.06
N ALA A 391 -1.71 -21.23 -14.72
CA ALA A 391 -0.32 -20.88 -14.93
C ALA A 391 0.04 -20.86 -16.43
N MET A 392 0.77 -19.83 -16.85
CA MET A 392 1.40 -19.74 -18.17
C MET A 392 2.88 -19.42 -18.03
N LYS A 393 3.71 -20.09 -18.83
CA LYS A 393 5.16 -19.93 -18.78
C LYS A 393 5.52 -18.48 -19.11
N HIS A 394 6.34 -17.84 -18.29
CA HIS A 394 6.89 -16.52 -18.60
C HIS A 394 8.06 -16.73 -19.57
N THR A 395 7.88 -16.39 -20.84
CA THR A 395 8.91 -16.60 -21.86
C THR A 395 8.75 -15.65 -23.04
N SER A 396 9.87 -15.34 -23.70
CA SER A 396 9.92 -14.61 -24.97
C SER A 396 9.63 -15.49 -26.20
N VAL A 397 9.38 -16.79 -26.00
CA VAL A 397 9.09 -17.77 -27.06
C VAL A 397 7.58 -18.02 -27.14
N PRO A 398 6.99 -18.23 -28.33
CA PRO A 398 5.54 -18.36 -28.42
C PRO A 398 5.05 -19.66 -27.78
N ILE A 399 3.95 -19.57 -27.04
CA ILE A 399 3.32 -20.69 -26.33
C ILE A 399 1.90 -20.93 -26.84
N ARG A 400 1.42 -22.16 -26.68
CA ARG A 400 0.03 -22.53 -27.01
C ARG A 400 -0.72 -23.20 -25.88
N HIS A 401 -0.03 -23.51 -24.79
CA HIS A 401 -0.59 -24.27 -23.67
C HIS A 401 -0.60 -23.42 -22.40
N MET A 402 -1.61 -23.68 -21.58
CA MET A 402 -1.75 -23.18 -20.22
C MET A 402 -1.94 -24.38 -19.28
N TRP A 403 -1.62 -24.18 -18.01
CA TRP A 403 -1.79 -25.20 -16.97
C TRP A 403 -2.90 -24.77 -16.02
N VAL A 404 -3.72 -25.71 -15.59
CA VAL A 404 -4.83 -25.46 -14.67
C VAL A 404 -4.76 -26.46 -13.51
N SER A 405 -4.90 -25.96 -12.28
CA SER A 405 -4.96 -26.76 -11.06
C SER A 405 -6.23 -26.43 -10.28
N PHE A 406 -6.84 -27.47 -9.67
CA PHE A 406 -8.04 -27.37 -8.83
C PHE A 406 -7.78 -27.77 -7.37
N ASP A 407 -6.54 -28.11 -7.05
CA ASP A 407 -6.12 -28.71 -5.78
C ASP A 407 -4.96 -27.93 -5.13
N GLU A 408 -5.00 -26.61 -5.27
CA GLU A 408 -4.00 -25.69 -4.69
C GLU A 408 -2.56 -26.01 -5.19
N GLY A 409 -2.44 -26.28 -6.50
CA GLY A 409 -1.17 -26.45 -7.19
C GLY A 409 -0.52 -27.83 -7.03
N ARG A 410 -1.22 -28.83 -6.47
CA ARG A 410 -0.66 -30.19 -6.29
C ARG A 410 -0.63 -30.97 -7.61
N SER A 411 -1.66 -30.83 -8.43
CA SER A 411 -1.73 -31.41 -9.76
C SER A 411 -2.12 -30.37 -10.80
N TRP A 412 -1.51 -30.49 -11.99
CA TRP A 412 -1.69 -29.57 -13.09
C TRP A 412 -2.15 -30.31 -14.34
N SER A 413 -3.22 -29.82 -14.95
CA SER A 413 -3.74 -30.29 -16.23
C SER A 413 -3.37 -29.32 -17.34
N LYS A 414 -2.87 -29.84 -18.46
CA LYS A 414 -2.42 -29.05 -19.61
C LYS A 414 -3.56 -28.84 -20.60
N TYR A 415 -3.81 -27.59 -20.97
CA TYR A 415 -4.84 -27.20 -21.94
C TYR A 415 -4.24 -26.38 -23.08
N SER A 416 -4.70 -26.58 -24.31
CA SER A 416 -4.33 -25.74 -25.46
C SER A 416 -5.33 -24.59 -25.58
N PHE A 417 -4.88 -23.34 -25.37
CA PHE A 417 -5.76 -22.17 -25.47
C PHE A 417 -5.84 -21.61 -26.89
N THR A 418 -4.88 -21.94 -27.73
CA THR A 418 -4.81 -21.55 -29.15
C THR A 418 -4.34 -22.72 -30.00
N SER A 419 -4.70 -22.72 -31.28
CA SER A 419 -4.23 -23.71 -32.27
C SER A 419 -2.80 -23.40 -32.75
N THR A 420 -2.49 -22.12 -32.93
CA THR A 420 -1.18 -21.60 -33.33
C THR A 420 -0.45 -20.98 -32.14
N PRO A 421 0.86 -21.24 -31.94
CA PRO A 421 1.64 -20.61 -30.87
C PRO A 421 1.57 -19.08 -30.92
N LEU A 422 1.37 -18.47 -29.76
CA LEU A 422 1.19 -17.03 -29.57
C LEU A 422 2.31 -16.49 -28.68
N PHE A 423 2.93 -15.37 -29.06
CA PHE A 423 3.74 -14.58 -28.13
C PHE A 423 2.78 -13.87 -27.17
N VAL A 424 2.77 -14.27 -25.91
CA VAL A 424 1.84 -13.76 -24.91
C VAL A 424 2.43 -12.51 -24.28
N ASP A 425 1.78 -11.36 -24.51
CA ASP A 425 2.16 -10.08 -23.91
C ASP A 425 1.53 -9.90 -22.53
N GLY A 426 0.40 -10.57 -22.28
CA GLY A 426 -0.22 -10.58 -20.97
C GLY A 426 -1.59 -11.24 -20.94
N SER A 427 -2.18 -11.26 -19.74
CA SER A 427 -3.52 -11.76 -19.52
C SER A 427 -4.27 -10.91 -18.51
N LEU A 428 -5.56 -10.76 -18.75
CA LEU A 428 -6.51 -10.15 -17.83
C LEU A 428 -7.46 -11.21 -17.32
N VAL A 429 -7.66 -11.23 -16.01
CA VAL A 429 -8.75 -11.96 -15.37
C VAL A 429 -9.75 -10.91 -14.91
N ASP A 430 -11.01 -11.08 -15.31
CA ASP A 430 -12.05 -10.14 -14.91
C ASP A 430 -12.18 -10.15 -13.37
N PRO A 431 -12.07 -8.99 -12.69
CA PRO A 431 -12.19 -8.91 -11.24
C PRO A 431 -13.62 -9.21 -10.72
N GLY A 432 -14.61 -9.38 -11.60
CA GLY A 432 -16.00 -9.65 -11.24
C GLY A 432 -16.26 -11.05 -10.68
N ILE A 433 -17.14 -11.11 -9.68
CA ILE A 433 -17.67 -12.35 -9.06
C ILE A 433 -18.41 -13.23 -10.08
N GLU A 434 -18.85 -12.64 -11.19
CA GLU A 434 -19.78 -13.26 -12.14
C GLU A 434 -19.10 -13.88 -13.37
N THR A 435 -17.86 -13.49 -13.65
CA THR A 435 -17.23 -13.72 -14.95
C THR A 435 -16.08 -14.69 -14.82
N GLN A 436 -16.36 -15.92 -15.24
CA GLN A 436 -15.38 -16.99 -15.31
C GLN A 436 -14.57 -16.92 -16.62
N ILE A 437 -14.05 -15.73 -16.90
CA ILE A 437 -13.42 -15.40 -18.19
C ILE A 437 -12.01 -14.87 -17.95
N MET A 438 -11.08 -15.42 -18.71
CA MET A 438 -9.71 -14.94 -18.81
C MET A 438 -9.45 -14.52 -20.25
N THR A 439 -8.84 -13.36 -20.45
CA THR A 439 -8.50 -12.84 -21.77
C THR A 439 -6.99 -12.79 -21.90
N VAL A 440 -6.44 -13.67 -22.74
CA VAL A 440 -5.02 -13.69 -23.09
C VAL A 440 -4.85 -12.86 -24.35
N PHE A 441 -3.85 -11.98 -24.39
CA PHE A 441 -3.58 -11.19 -25.58
C PHE A 441 -2.10 -11.25 -25.96
N GLY A 442 -1.85 -11.10 -27.25
CA GLY A 442 -0.53 -11.30 -27.81
C GLY A 442 -0.49 -11.13 -29.31
N HIS A 443 0.54 -11.69 -29.94
CA HIS A 443 0.72 -11.63 -31.39
C HIS A 443 1.36 -12.93 -31.92
N PHE A 444 1.11 -13.27 -33.18
CA PHE A 444 1.73 -14.47 -33.81
C PHE A 444 3.18 -14.22 -34.22
N SER A 445 3.53 -12.96 -34.51
CA SER A 445 4.88 -12.49 -34.81
C SER A 445 4.98 -10.99 -34.50
N LEU A 446 6.19 -10.46 -34.33
CA LEU A 446 6.40 -9.03 -34.04
C LEU A 446 5.82 -8.07 -35.10
N ARG A 447 5.40 -8.56 -36.27
CA ARG A 447 4.78 -7.78 -37.35
C ARG A 447 3.31 -8.10 -37.56
N SER A 448 2.75 -9.08 -36.86
CA SER A 448 1.34 -9.45 -37.01
C SER A 448 0.44 -8.56 -36.20
N GLU A 449 -0.84 -8.53 -36.57
CA GLU A 449 -1.89 -7.89 -35.77
C GLU A 449 -2.06 -8.58 -34.42
N TRP A 450 -2.51 -7.80 -33.44
CA TRP A 450 -2.88 -8.26 -32.11
C TRP A 450 -3.95 -9.35 -32.18
N GLN A 451 -3.80 -10.35 -31.32
CA GLN A 451 -4.74 -11.45 -31.13
C GLN A 451 -5.23 -11.42 -29.69
N LEU A 452 -6.53 -11.65 -29.51
CA LEU A 452 -7.15 -11.81 -28.20
C LEU A 452 -7.80 -13.18 -28.16
N VAL A 453 -7.44 -13.97 -27.15
CA VAL A 453 -7.99 -15.28 -26.89
C VAL A 453 -8.82 -15.21 -25.61
N LYS A 454 -10.13 -15.32 -25.77
CA LYS A 454 -11.07 -15.46 -24.67
C LYS A 454 -11.11 -16.92 -24.21
N VAL A 455 -10.73 -17.16 -22.96
CA VAL A 455 -10.83 -18.46 -22.30
C VAL A 455 -12.01 -18.44 -21.33
N ASP A 456 -13.06 -19.18 -21.66
CA ASP A 456 -14.20 -19.41 -20.78
C ASP A 456 -13.99 -20.71 -19.99
N TYR A 457 -13.69 -20.57 -18.70
CA TYR A 457 -13.42 -21.70 -17.82
C TYR A 457 -14.66 -22.16 -17.04
N LYS A 458 -15.84 -21.58 -17.31
CA LYS A 458 -17.11 -22.01 -16.71
C LYS A 458 -17.43 -23.47 -17.00
N SER A 459 -17.09 -23.92 -18.20
CA SER A 459 -17.28 -25.32 -18.63
C SER A 459 -16.48 -26.33 -17.79
N ILE A 460 -15.43 -25.89 -17.09
CA ILE A 460 -14.62 -26.78 -16.25
C ILE A 460 -15.29 -27.03 -14.89
N PHE A 461 -16.17 -26.11 -14.45
CA PHE A 461 -16.94 -26.30 -13.22
C PHE A 461 -18.27 -26.99 -13.52
N SER A 462 -18.34 -28.29 -13.22
CA SER A 462 -19.50 -29.14 -13.50
C SER A 462 -20.78 -28.75 -12.74
N ARG A 463 -20.65 -28.18 -11.54
CA ARG A 463 -21.76 -27.85 -10.64
C ARG A 463 -21.41 -26.74 -9.65
N ARG A 464 -22.41 -26.22 -8.93
CA ARG A 464 -22.19 -25.35 -7.76
C ARG A 464 -21.74 -26.16 -6.54
N CYS A 465 -20.92 -25.53 -5.70
CA CYS A 465 -20.44 -26.17 -4.47
C CYS A 465 -21.56 -26.35 -3.44
N ASN A 466 -21.65 -27.55 -2.87
CA ASN A 466 -22.52 -27.90 -1.76
C ASN A 466 -21.74 -27.86 -0.43
N LYS A 467 -22.38 -28.15 0.71
CA LYS A 467 -21.73 -28.10 2.02
C LYS A 467 -20.55 -29.07 2.15
N ASP A 468 -20.59 -30.21 1.47
CA ASP A 468 -19.58 -31.26 1.54
C ASP A 468 -18.31 -30.94 0.74
N ASP A 469 -18.38 -29.95 -0.17
CA ASP A 469 -17.23 -29.47 -0.95
C ASP A 469 -16.32 -28.52 -0.18
N TYR A 470 -16.65 -28.22 1.08
CA TYR A 470 -15.89 -27.29 1.90
C TYR A 470 -15.18 -27.99 3.04
N GLN A 471 -14.02 -27.46 3.40
CA GLN A 471 -13.26 -27.82 4.59
C GLN A 471 -12.98 -26.57 5.42
N THR A 472 -12.77 -26.75 6.71
CA THR A 472 -12.32 -25.69 7.60
C THR A 472 -10.80 -25.70 7.69
N TRP A 473 -10.21 -24.51 7.60
CA TRP A 473 -8.78 -24.28 7.83
C TRP A 473 -8.62 -23.33 9.01
N HIS A 474 -7.79 -23.73 9.97
CA HIS A 474 -7.48 -22.95 11.15
C HIS A 474 -6.23 -22.13 10.88
N LEU A 475 -6.34 -20.80 11.00
CA LEU A 475 -5.17 -19.95 10.94
C LEU A 475 -4.30 -20.20 12.18
N HIS A 476 -3.01 -20.40 11.97
CA HIS A 476 -2.04 -20.56 13.05
C HIS A 476 -0.68 -19.97 12.67
N ASN A 477 0.17 -19.75 13.66
CA ASN A 477 1.60 -19.46 13.48
C ASN A 477 2.41 -20.56 14.16
N GLN A 478 3.08 -21.44 13.40
CA GLN A 478 3.85 -22.57 13.95
C GLN A 478 3.09 -23.43 14.98
N GLY A 479 1.80 -23.66 14.74
CA GLY A 479 0.91 -24.43 15.63
C GLY A 479 0.12 -23.58 16.63
N GLU A 480 0.50 -22.33 16.88
CA GLU A 480 -0.26 -21.41 17.75
C GLU A 480 -1.50 -20.86 17.05
N PRO A 481 -2.73 -21.14 17.53
CA PRO A 481 -3.97 -20.80 16.84
C PRO A 481 -4.44 -19.34 17.02
N CYS A 482 -3.80 -18.58 17.91
CA CYS A 482 -4.14 -17.19 18.20
C CYS A 482 -3.20 -16.25 17.43
N VAL A 483 -3.69 -15.70 16.32
CA VAL A 483 -2.96 -14.74 15.49
C VAL A 483 -3.64 -13.38 15.61
N MET A 484 -2.89 -12.33 15.94
CA MET A 484 -3.44 -10.99 16.21
C MET A 484 -4.55 -10.98 17.28
N GLY A 485 -4.42 -11.84 18.30
CA GLY A 485 -5.39 -11.95 19.39
C GLY A 485 -6.71 -12.60 19.02
N GLU A 486 -6.83 -13.23 17.85
CA GLU A 486 -8.05 -13.90 17.39
C GLU A 486 -7.77 -15.33 16.93
N ARG A 487 -8.69 -16.23 17.26
CA ARG A 487 -8.76 -17.56 16.66
C ARG A 487 -9.66 -17.48 15.44
N LYS A 488 -9.05 -17.54 14.25
CA LYS A 488 -9.77 -17.47 12.96
C LYS A 488 -9.87 -18.83 12.29
N ILE A 489 -11.09 -19.16 11.89
CA ILE A 489 -11.38 -20.37 11.11
C ILE A 489 -11.98 -19.94 9.77
N TYR A 490 -11.28 -20.30 8.70
CA TYR A 490 -11.71 -20.05 7.34
C TYR A 490 -12.39 -21.29 6.76
N LYS A 491 -13.43 -21.05 5.99
CA LYS A 491 -13.99 -22.00 5.05
C LYS A 491 -13.16 -21.93 3.79
N LYS A 492 -12.68 -23.08 3.33
CA LYS A 492 -12.00 -23.24 2.05
C LYS A 492 -12.70 -24.31 1.24
N ARG A 493 -12.63 -24.21 -0.09
CA ARG A 493 -13.01 -25.34 -0.94
C ARG A 493 -12.04 -26.49 -0.68
N LYS A 494 -12.54 -27.72 -0.64
CA LYS A 494 -11.69 -28.90 -0.55
C LYS A 494 -10.78 -28.96 -1.79
N PRO A 495 -9.47 -29.16 -1.63
CA PRO A 495 -8.57 -29.34 -2.77
C PRO A 495 -9.08 -30.47 -3.68
N GLY A 496 -9.20 -30.18 -4.98
CA GLY A 496 -9.69 -31.12 -5.99
C GLY A 496 -11.22 -31.09 -6.22
N ALA A 497 -12.00 -30.38 -5.40
CA ALA A 497 -13.44 -30.23 -5.64
C ALA A 497 -13.69 -29.29 -6.84
N GLN A 498 -14.22 -29.85 -7.93
CA GLN A 498 -14.52 -29.13 -9.18
C GLN A 498 -15.93 -28.56 -9.17
N CYS A 499 -16.13 -27.53 -8.34
CA CYS A 499 -17.41 -26.84 -8.23
C CYS A 499 -17.21 -25.32 -8.18
N SER A 500 -18.12 -24.56 -8.78
CA SER A 500 -18.06 -23.09 -8.78
C SER A 500 -18.54 -22.53 -7.45
N LEU A 501 -17.82 -21.55 -6.91
CA LEU A 501 -18.25 -20.80 -5.73
C LEU A 501 -19.43 -19.86 -6.07
N GLY A 502 -20.34 -19.67 -5.11
CA GLY A 502 -21.51 -18.80 -5.25
C GLY A 502 -21.28 -17.40 -4.65
N ARG A 503 -22.15 -16.45 -4.97
CA ARG A 503 -22.06 -15.05 -4.46
C ARG A 503 -22.13 -14.93 -2.93
N ASP A 504 -22.84 -15.84 -2.27
CA ASP A 504 -23.04 -15.81 -0.81
C ASP A 504 -21.90 -16.51 -0.03
N TYR A 505 -20.72 -16.62 -0.64
CA TYR A 505 -19.59 -17.31 -0.02
C TYR A 505 -18.91 -16.43 1.03
N SER A 506 -19.32 -16.56 2.30
CA SER A 506 -18.52 -16.08 3.43
C SER A 506 -17.34 -17.02 3.67
N GLN A 507 -16.13 -16.47 3.59
CA GLN A 507 -14.89 -17.19 3.84
C GLN A 507 -14.61 -17.39 5.32
N THR A 508 -14.99 -16.46 6.18
CA THR A 508 -14.75 -16.58 7.63
C THR A 508 -15.96 -17.26 8.29
N VAL A 509 -15.70 -18.35 9.01
CA VAL A 509 -16.73 -19.10 9.74
C VAL A 509 -16.78 -18.66 11.20
N VAL A 510 -15.61 -18.49 11.81
CA VAL A 510 -15.47 -18.15 13.23
C VAL A 510 -14.34 -17.13 13.38
N SER A 511 -14.62 -16.09 14.17
CA SER A 511 -13.62 -15.13 14.67
C SER A 511 -13.90 -14.91 16.16
N GLU A 512 -13.09 -15.53 17.02
CA GLU A 512 -13.23 -15.45 18.47
C GLU A 512 -11.98 -14.82 19.09
N PRO A 513 -12.13 -13.87 20.02
CA PRO A 513 -10.99 -13.26 20.70
C PRO A 513 -10.29 -14.27 21.61
N CYS A 514 -8.97 -14.24 21.61
CA CYS A 514 -8.11 -15.02 22.51
C CYS A 514 -7.81 -14.26 23.81
N VAL A 515 -7.29 -14.98 24.81
CA VAL A 515 -6.73 -14.36 26.02
C VAL A 515 -5.39 -13.68 25.66
N CYS A 516 -5.18 -12.43 26.08
CA CYS A 516 -3.95 -11.72 25.74
C CYS A 516 -2.71 -12.39 26.34
N GLY A 517 -1.78 -12.79 25.46
CA GLY A 517 -0.48 -13.33 25.79
C GLY A 517 0.64 -12.30 25.61
N GLN A 518 1.90 -12.72 25.82
CA GLN A 518 3.05 -11.86 25.57
C GLN A 518 3.17 -11.54 24.06
N GLY A 519 2.67 -12.42 23.19
CA GLY A 519 2.57 -12.30 21.72
C GLY A 519 1.89 -11.01 21.21
N ASP A 520 0.99 -10.45 22.02
CA ASP A 520 0.03 -9.42 21.61
C ASP A 520 0.47 -7.98 21.94
N PHE A 521 1.63 -7.83 22.60
CA PHE A 521 2.19 -6.54 23.02
C PHE A 521 3.58 -6.32 22.43
N GLU A 522 3.82 -5.12 21.92
CA GLU A 522 5.15 -4.67 21.49
C GLU A 522 5.75 -3.68 22.49
N CYS A 523 7.05 -3.38 22.33
CA CYS A 523 7.67 -2.35 23.15
C CYS A 523 7.16 -0.97 22.74
N ASP A 524 6.88 -0.13 23.72
CA ASP A 524 6.43 1.24 23.49
C ASP A 524 7.61 2.16 23.10
N TYR A 525 7.32 3.37 22.66
CA TYR A 525 8.34 4.33 22.24
C TYR A 525 9.37 4.60 23.34
N GLY A 526 10.65 4.48 22.98
CA GLY A 526 11.76 4.63 23.90
C GLY A 526 12.07 3.38 24.73
N TYR A 527 11.40 2.26 24.48
CA TYR A 527 11.72 0.95 25.06
C TYR A 527 12.21 0.00 23.98
N GLU A 528 13.21 -0.81 24.35
CA GLU A 528 13.81 -1.81 23.47
C GLU A 528 13.69 -3.20 24.13
N ARG A 529 13.58 -4.22 23.28
CA ARG A 529 13.46 -5.60 23.75
C ARG A 529 14.83 -6.11 24.18
N HIS A 530 14.96 -6.42 25.46
CA HIS A 530 16.16 -7.03 26.00
C HIS A 530 16.16 -8.55 25.75
N SER A 531 17.31 -9.21 25.95
CA SER A 531 17.52 -10.65 25.68
C SER A 531 16.56 -11.59 26.42
N ASN A 532 15.94 -11.13 27.51
CA ASN A 532 14.93 -11.85 28.29
C ASN A 532 13.49 -11.62 27.78
N ASN A 533 13.31 -11.07 26.58
CA ASN A 533 12.02 -10.68 25.99
C ASN A 533 11.23 -9.64 26.78
N GLN A 534 11.89 -8.88 27.66
CA GLN A 534 11.27 -7.76 28.36
C GLN A 534 11.62 -6.43 27.69
N CYS A 535 10.65 -5.54 27.61
CA CYS A 535 10.85 -4.17 27.16
C CYS A 535 11.45 -3.35 28.30
N VAL A 536 12.65 -2.83 28.07
CA VAL A 536 13.38 -1.97 29.01
C VAL A 536 13.60 -0.61 28.38
N PRO A 537 13.66 0.49 29.16
CA PRO A 537 13.97 1.80 28.60
C PRO A 537 15.29 1.76 27.84
N ALA A 538 15.27 2.24 26.61
CA ALA A 538 16.47 2.44 25.82
C ALA A 538 17.40 3.43 26.54
N PHE A 539 18.70 3.31 26.33
CA PHE A 539 19.70 4.13 27.03
C PHE A 539 19.51 5.65 26.86
N TRP A 540 18.81 6.05 25.79
CA TRP A 540 18.57 7.43 25.39
C TRP A 540 17.23 8.00 25.86
N PHE A 541 16.37 7.13 26.36
CA PHE A 541 15.02 7.47 26.76
C PHE A 541 14.90 7.43 28.29
N SER A 542 14.34 8.50 28.85
CA SER A 542 13.93 8.50 30.25
C SER A 542 12.40 8.48 30.29
N PRO A 543 11.77 7.52 30.98
CA PRO A 543 10.32 7.47 31.13
C PRO A 543 9.73 8.77 31.70
N SER A 544 10.50 9.46 32.54
CA SER A 544 10.13 10.76 33.11
C SER A 544 9.93 11.88 32.07
N SER A 545 10.44 11.71 30.84
CA SER A 545 10.39 12.73 29.79
C SER A 545 9.00 12.93 29.18
N LEU A 546 8.12 11.92 29.19
CA LEU A 546 6.74 12.05 28.69
C LEU A 546 5.88 12.99 29.54
N SER A 547 6.27 13.22 30.79
CA SER A 547 5.62 14.22 31.64
C SER A 547 5.82 15.66 31.13
N LYS A 548 6.77 15.90 30.22
CA LYS A 548 7.17 17.25 29.74
C LYS A 548 6.13 17.97 28.89
N ASP A 549 5.24 17.25 28.20
CA ASP A 549 4.21 17.89 27.35
C ASP A 549 2.84 18.04 28.07
N CYS A 550 2.73 17.61 29.33
CA CYS A 550 1.46 17.67 30.05
C CYS A 550 1.25 18.94 30.89
N SER A 551 0.08 19.58 30.80
CA SER A 551 -0.27 20.78 31.58
C SER A 551 -0.76 20.46 33.01
N VAL A 552 -0.64 21.43 33.92
CA VAL A 552 -1.06 21.28 35.33
C VAL A 552 -2.57 21.05 35.42
N GLY A 553 -2.99 19.97 36.08
CA GLY A 553 -4.40 19.58 36.23
C GLY A 553 -4.87 18.53 35.24
N GLN A 554 -4.10 18.25 34.19
CA GLN A 554 -4.34 17.12 33.30
C GLN A 554 -3.76 15.82 33.87
N SER A 555 -4.22 14.69 33.32
CA SER A 555 -3.65 13.36 33.54
C SER A 555 -3.06 12.85 32.24
N TYR A 556 -1.96 12.10 32.32
CA TYR A 556 -1.32 11.45 31.20
C TYR A 556 -1.29 9.93 31.41
N LEU A 557 -1.20 9.18 30.31
CA LEU A 557 -1.00 7.74 30.35
C LEU A 557 0.49 7.45 30.50
N ASN A 558 0.88 6.98 31.69
CA ASN A 558 2.24 6.53 31.95
C ASN A 558 2.42 5.11 31.39
N SER A 559 3.34 4.98 30.44
CA SER A 559 3.62 3.70 29.79
C SER A 559 4.32 2.74 30.76
N THR A 560 3.96 1.47 30.69
CA THR A 560 4.68 0.39 31.39
C THR A 560 5.90 -0.09 30.60
N GLY A 561 6.16 0.50 29.43
CA GLY A 561 7.15 0.05 28.45
C GLY A 561 6.59 -0.87 27.36
N TYR A 562 5.30 -1.23 27.47
CA TYR A 562 4.60 -2.08 26.52
C TYR A 562 3.38 -1.35 25.99
N ARG A 563 3.05 -1.62 24.74
CA ARG A 563 1.77 -1.23 24.14
C ARG A 563 1.16 -2.41 23.39
N ARG A 564 -0.16 -2.50 23.36
CA ARG A 564 -0.86 -3.54 22.60
C ARG A 564 -0.65 -3.26 21.11
N ILE A 565 -0.37 -4.31 20.34
CA ILE A 565 -0.27 -4.21 18.88
C ILE A 565 -1.60 -3.68 18.34
N VAL A 566 -1.56 -2.65 17.49
CA VAL A 566 -2.78 -2.06 16.92
C VAL A 566 -3.52 -3.11 16.09
N SER A 567 -4.86 -3.11 16.16
CA SER A 567 -5.75 -4.12 15.58
C SER A 567 -5.73 -5.50 16.24
N ASN A 568 -4.93 -5.71 17.30
CA ASN A 568 -4.98 -6.96 18.05
C ASN A 568 -6.24 -7.01 18.94
N ASN A 569 -7.06 -8.06 18.78
CA ASN A 569 -8.37 -8.19 19.42
C ASN A 569 -8.37 -9.16 20.63
N CYS A 570 -7.21 -9.36 21.26
CA CYS A 570 -7.13 -10.15 22.48
C CYS A 570 -7.90 -9.48 23.64
N THR A 571 -8.34 -10.30 24.60
CA THR A 571 -9.07 -9.85 25.80
C THR A 571 -8.45 -10.44 27.08
N ASN A 572 -8.57 -9.75 28.22
CA ASN A 572 -8.14 -10.24 29.54
C ASN A 572 -6.63 -10.61 29.61
N GLY A 573 -6.24 -11.40 30.61
CA GLY A 573 -4.87 -11.93 30.72
C GLY A 573 -3.84 -10.85 31.04
N LEU A 574 -2.78 -10.75 30.23
CA LEU A 574 -1.69 -9.80 30.45
C LEU A 574 -2.05 -8.34 30.15
N GLN A 575 -3.27 -8.09 29.65
CA GLN A 575 -3.78 -6.76 29.36
C GLN A 575 -3.69 -5.82 30.57
N GLU A 576 -4.16 -6.24 31.75
CA GLU A 576 -4.13 -5.38 32.96
C GLU A 576 -2.71 -5.05 33.43
N LYS A 577 -1.75 -5.93 33.14
CA LYS A 577 -0.35 -5.76 33.54
C LYS A 577 0.37 -4.76 32.63
N TYR A 578 0.12 -4.81 31.33
CA TYR A 578 0.88 -4.06 30.32
C TYR A 578 0.21 -2.78 29.86
N MET A 579 -1.09 -2.59 30.06
CA MET A 579 -1.74 -1.32 29.74
C MET A 579 -1.14 -0.14 30.52
N ALA A 580 -1.02 1.00 29.83
CA ALA A 580 -0.56 2.23 30.42
C ALA A 580 -1.48 2.66 31.58
N LYS A 581 -0.88 3.21 32.64
CA LYS A 581 -1.59 3.63 33.86
C LYS A 581 -1.81 5.13 33.85
N MET A 582 -3.00 5.56 34.23
CA MET A 582 -3.31 6.99 34.28
C MET A 582 -2.67 7.65 35.50
N GLU A 583 -1.86 8.68 35.28
CA GLU A 583 -1.16 9.43 36.31
C GLU A 583 -1.44 10.93 36.22
N LYS A 584 -1.40 11.63 37.35
CA LYS A 584 -1.57 13.09 37.39
C LYS A 584 -0.26 13.77 37.00
N CYS A 585 -0.36 14.84 36.23
CA CYS A 585 0.83 15.55 35.77
C CYS A 585 1.53 16.29 36.93
N PRO A 586 2.86 16.13 37.07
CA PRO A 586 3.61 16.78 38.14
C PRO A 586 3.64 18.30 37.92
N ARG A 587 3.73 19.07 39.01
CA ARG A 587 3.98 20.52 38.93
C ARG A 587 5.39 20.76 38.38
N LYS A 588 5.49 21.56 37.32
CA LYS A 588 6.76 21.89 36.66
C LYS A 588 7.31 23.24 37.11
N ALA A 589 8.64 23.34 37.15
CA ALA A 589 9.34 24.62 37.19
C ALA A 589 9.60 25.10 35.74
N PRO A 590 9.51 26.41 35.46
CA PRO A 590 9.78 26.95 34.12
C PRO A 590 11.22 26.66 33.68
N ARG A 591 11.41 26.28 32.41
CA ARG A 591 12.72 25.99 31.78
C ARG A 591 12.85 26.74 30.46
N GLY A 592 14.09 26.91 30.00
CA GLY A 592 14.39 27.54 28.69
C GLY A 592 13.86 28.97 28.56
N LEU A 593 13.92 29.77 29.63
CA LEU A 593 13.51 31.17 29.57
C LEU A 593 14.52 31.96 28.75
N HIS A 594 14.09 32.45 27.59
CA HIS A 594 14.87 33.30 26.71
C HIS A 594 14.21 34.67 26.57
N ILE A 595 15.03 35.72 26.61
CA ILE A 595 14.58 37.09 26.37
C ILE A 595 15.23 37.55 25.07
N LEU A 596 14.42 37.94 24.11
CA LEU A 596 14.85 38.47 22.82
C LEU A 596 14.32 39.90 22.69
N THR A 597 15.00 40.74 21.93
CA THR A 597 14.44 42.01 21.45
C THR A 597 13.68 41.76 20.17
N SER A 598 12.59 42.49 19.93
CA SER A 598 11.74 42.31 18.74
C SER A 598 12.48 42.53 17.42
N ASP A 599 13.58 43.30 17.45
CA ASP A 599 14.44 43.61 16.31
C ASP A 599 15.74 42.78 16.29
N GLY A 600 15.93 41.87 17.25
CA GLY A 600 17.11 41.01 17.37
C GLY A 600 18.41 41.74 17.72
N LYS A 601 18.35 43.04 18.02
CA LYS A 601 19.52 43.86 18.36
C LYS A 601 19.68 43.98 19.88
N LEU A 602 20.93 43.91 20.34
CA LEU A 602 21.27 44.08 21.76
C LEU A 602 21.57 45.55 22.13
N VAL A 603 21.42 46.47 21.18
CA VAL A 603 21.74 47.90 21.34
C VAL A 603 20.56 48.73 20.82
N THR A 604 20.15 49.74 21.58
CA THR A 604 19.13 50.73 21.19
C THR A 604 19.64 52.14 21.41
N GLU A 605 19.18 53.07 20.58
CA GLU A 605 19.48 54.50 20.77
C GLU A 605 18.63 55.09 21.89
N GLN A 606 19.19 56.09 22.58
CA GLN A 606 18.52 56.77 23.68
C GLN A 606 17.27 57.51 23.17
N GLY A 607 16.09 57.18 23.71
CA GLY A 607 14.80 57.75 23.31
C GLY A 607 13.95 56.86 22.39
N HIS A 608 14.41 55.67 22.00
CA HIS A 608 13.63 54.69 21.24
C HIS A 608 13.00 53.61 22.11
N ASN A 609 11.80 53.16 21.73
CA ASN A 609 11.07 52.10 22.42
C ASN A 609 11.68 50.73 22.11
N ALA A 610 12.22 50.06 23.13
CA ALA A 610 12.67 48.67 23.03
C ALA A 610 11.55 47.72 23.46
N THR A 611 11.23 46.73 22.63
CA THR A 611 10.24 45.69 22.95
C THR A 611 10.94 44.37 23.19
N PHE A 612 10.66 43.74 24.34
CA PHE A 612 11.21 42.44 24.71
C PHE A 612 10.17 41.34 24.50
N ILE A 613 10.60 40.26 23.87
CA ILE A 613 9.84 39.03 23.68
C ILE A 613 10.41 38.00 24.65
N ILE A 614 9.56 37.49 25.53
CA ILE A 614 9.91 36.43 26.47
C ILE A 614 9.42 35.11 25.89
N LEU A 615 10.34 34.19 25.66
CA LEU A 615 10.07 32.83 25.22
C LEU A 615 10.39 31.86 26.36
N MET A 616 9.59 30.81 26.48
CA MET A 616 9.92 29.63 27.26
C MET A 616 9.96 28.43 26.32
N GLU A 617 10.89 27.52 26.55
CA GLU A 617 10.80 26.16 26.02
C GLU A 617 9.82 25.38 26.91
N GLU A 618 8.67 24.97 26.36
CA GLU A 618 7.79 23.98 27.01
C GLU A 618 8.38 22.57 26.95
#